data_AF-A0A177LPN6-F1
#
_entry.id   AF-A0A177LPN6-F1
#
_cell.length_a   1.000
_cell.length_b   1.000
_cell.length_c   1.000
_cell.angle_alpha   90.00
_cell.angle_beta   90.00
_cell.angle_gamma   90.00
#
_symmetry.space_group_name_H-M   'P 1'
#
loop_
_entity.id
_entity.type
_entity.pdbx_description
1 polymer ?
#
loop_
_entity_poly.entity_id
_entity_poly.type
_entity_poly.pdbx_seq_one_letter_code
_entity_poly.pdbx_strand_id
1 'polypeptide(L)'
;MIPKKIHYCWFGGQPKTELAEHCIDSWKRIHPDFEIVEWNESNSPLEDNNYVREAFAQKKWAFVSDYVRSKVMYDHGGIYMDTDMELNLPLDEFLDEKAVCGFEVKGVPYSAFWMAEPKHQLSKDFVDYYDRQEGFVERINTDIFSEMLENEYGADRYSDTIQKLNHGVTLYPSVYFSQDLPKNYVSHHFSGSWFGGDEENTHKKMVNIYGLLERLVNQPGAEKSVESIINEYKIIDVNDILNLIPKEKIEAYLKD
;
A
#
# COMPACT_ATOMS: atom_id res chain seq x y z
N MET A 1 -9.42 18.53 7.84
CA MET A 1 -10.22 17.50 7.18
C MET A 1 -9.58 17.17 5.85
N ILE A 2 -9.53 15.90 5.52
CA ILE A 2 -9.01 15.39 4.25
C ILE A 2 -10.01 15.73 3.12
N PRO A 3 -9.57 16.38 2.03
CA PRO A 3 -10.43 16.67 0.88
C PRO A 3 -10.99 15.42 0.19
N LYS A 4 -12.21 15.52 -0.34
CA LYS A 4 -12.85 14.50 -1.18
C LYS A 4 -12.28 14.49 -2.61
N LYS A 5 -10.96 14.29 -2.71
CA LYS A 5 -10.22 14.21 -3.97
C LYS A 5 -9.39 12.93 -3.99
N ILE A 6 -9.50 12.17 -5.06
CA ILE A 6 -8.70 10.98 -5.33
C ILE A 6 -7.70 11.34 -6.43
N HIS A 7 -6.43 11.27 -6.11
CA HIS A 7 -5.30 11.57 -6.98
C HIS A 7 -4.63 10.28 -7.44
N TYR A 8 -4.27 10.21 -8.72
CA TYR A 8 -3.43 9.15 -9.26
C TYR A 8 -2.55 9.69 -10.38
N CYS A 9 -1.46 9.00 -10.67
CA CYS A 9 -0.50 9.36 -11.72
C CYS A 9 -0.64 8.43 -12.93
N TRP A 10 -0.56 9.01 -14.14
CA TRP A 10 -0.54 8.25 -15.39
C TRP A 10 0.38 8.93 -16.41
N PHE A 11 1.62 8.46 -16.49
CA PHE A 11 2.67 9.02 -17.37
C PHE A 11 3.05 8.08 -18.50
N GLY A 12 3.62 8.62 -19.58
CA GLY A 12 4.14 7.88 -20.73
C GLY A 12 3.17 7.82 -21.92
N GLY A 13 2.00 8.45 -21.83
CA GLY A 13 1.01 8.56 -22.90
C GLY A 13 0.42 7.23 -23.39
N GLN A 14 0.62 6.13 -22.67
CA GLN A 14 0.05 4.82 -23.01
C GLN A 14 -1.43 4.74 -22.61
N PRO A 15 -2.25 3.92 -23.29
CA PRO A 15 -3.60 3.64 -22.82
C PRO A 15 -3.57 2.97 -21.44
N LYS A 16 -4.57 3.24 -20.61
CA LYS A 16 -4.74 2.58 -19.32
C LYS A 16 -4.92 1.08 -19.50
N THR A 17 -4.35 0.30 -18.58
CA THR A 17 -4.55 -1.14 -18.56
C THR A 17 -5.96 -1.46 -18.07
N GLU A 18 -6.47 -2.66 -18.40
CA GLU A 18 -7.78 -3.12 -17.91
C GLU A 18 -7.85 -3.08 -16.37
N LEU A 19 -6.75 -3.45 -15.70
CA LEU A 19 -6.66 -3.37 -14.24
C LEU A 19 -6.77 -1.92 -13.73
N ALA A 20 -6.11 -0.97 -14.39
CA ALA A 20 -6.18 0.44 -14.02
C ALA A 20 -7.60 1.01 -14.20
N GLU A 21 -8.26 0.67 -15.30
CA GLU A 21 -9.64 1.06 -15.54
C GLU A 21 -10.59 0.45 -14.50
N HIS A 22 -10.43 -0.85 -14.19
CA HIS A 22 -11.18 -1.54 -13.15
C HIS A 22 -11.04 -0.86 -11.78
N CYS A 23 -9.81 -0.52 -11.38
CA CYS A 23 -9.55 0.17 -10.13
C CYS A 23 -10.19 1.56 -10.12
N ILE A 24 -9.98 2.37 -11.16
CA ILE A 24 -10.56 3.72 -11.26
C ILE A 24 -12.09 3.69 -11.23
N ASP A 25 -12.71 2.70 -11.89
CA ASP A 25 -14.16 2.54 -11.90
C ASP A 25 -14.72 2.09 -10.54
N SER A 26 -13.96 1.31 -9.77
CA SER A 26 -14.30 1.02 -8.37
C SER A 26 -14.38 2.31 -7.53
N TRP A 27 -13.47 3.25 -7.75
CA TRP A 27 -13.43 4.55 -7.04
C TRP A 27 -14.67 5.37 -7.36
N LYS A 28 -14.98 5.53 -8.66
CA LYS A 28 -16.18 6.27 -9.12
C LYS A 28 -17.48 5.66 -8.59
N ARG A 29 -17.55 4.32 -8.57
CA ARG A 29 -18.75 3.59 -8.14
C ARG A 29 -19.04 3.76 -6.66
N ILE A 30 -18.00 3.74 -5.82
CA ILE A 30 -18.14 3.85 -4.36
C ILE A 30 -18.24 5.31 -3.92
N HIS A 31 -17.47 6.21 -4.55
CA HIS A 31 -17.43 7.64 -4.25
C HIS A 31 -17.80 8.49 -5.47
N PRO A 32 -19.06 8.49 -5.91
CA PRO A 32 -19.50 9.27 -7.07
C PRO A 32 -19.44 10.78 -6.83
N ASP A 33 -19.35 11.22 -5.58
CA ASP A 33 -19.23 12.63 -5.16
C ASP A 33 -17.78 13.09 -5.00
N PHE A 34 -16.79 12.20 -5.12
CA PHE A 34 -15.37 12.57 -4.98
C PHE A 34 -14.82 13.00 -6.34
N GLU A 35 -13.96 14.01 -6.33
CA GLU A 35 -13.24 14.44 -7.53
C GLU A 35 -12.09 13.47 -7.80
N ILE A 36 -12.03 12.89 -9.00
CA ILE A 36 -10.91 12.04 -9.42
C ILE A 36 -10.00 12.86 -10.33
N VAL A 37 -8.73 12.98 -9.94
CA VAL A 37 -7.73 13.82 -10.61
C VAL A 37 -6.59 12.94 -11.13
N GLU A 38 -6.44 12.91 -12.45
CA GLU A 38 -5.29 12.33 -13.12
C GLU A 38 -4.15 13.34 -13.20
N TRP A 39 -2.96 12.94 -12.77
CA TRP A 39 -1.72 13.68 -12.95
C TRP A 39 -0.88 13.04 -14.06
N ASN A 40 -0.59 13.82 -15.10
CA ASN A 40 0.15 13.41 -16.29
C ASN A 40 1.10 14.55 -16.75
N GLU A 41 1.69 14.43 -17.93
CA GLU A 41 2.69 15.37 -18.44
C GLU A 41 2.20 16.81 -18.60
N SER A 42 0.88 17.00 -18.74
CA SER A 42 0.30 18.32 -19.02
C SER A 42 0.02 19.16 -17.77
N ASN A 43 -0.08 18.53 -16.60
CA ASN A 43 -0.48 19.18 -15.36
C ASN A 43 0.43 18.89 -14.16
N SER A 44 1.45 18.04 -14.31
CA SER A 44 2.34 17.67 -13.21
C SER A 44 3.52 18.64 -13.03
N PRO A 45 4.04 18.78 -11.80
CA PRO A 45 5.20 19.62 -11.47
C PRO A 45 6.53 18.98 -11.92
N LEU A 46 6.69 18.74 -13.22
CA LEU A 46 7.82 18.00 -13.79
C LEU A 46 9.14 18.79 -13.81
N GLU A 47 9.10 20.08 -13.50
CA GLU A 47 10.27 20.97 -13.51
C GLU A 47 10.64 21.50 -12.12
N ASP A 48 9.97 21.05 -11.05
CA ASP A 48 10.13 21.61 -9.70
C ASP A 48 11.54 21.36 -9.11
N ASN A 49 12.14 20.20 -9.38
CA ASN A 49 13.48 19.86 -8.90
C ASN A 49 14.26 18.95 -9.87
N ASN A 50 15.54 18.72 -9.58
CA ASN A 50 16.41 17.89 -10.44
C ASN A 50 15.99 16.43 -10.46
N TYR A 51 15.48 15.89 -9.34
CA TYR A 51 15.03 14.50 -9.27
C TYR A 51 13.95 14.19 -10.29
N VAL A 52 12.84 14.94 -10.28
CA VAL A 52 11.70 14.69 -11.18
C VAL A 52 12.07 15.00 -12.63
N ARG A 53 12.85 16.05 -12.87
CA ARG A 53 13.33 16.42 -14.21
C ARG A 53 14.14 15.30 -14.85
N GLU A 54 15.10 14.75 -14.12
CA GLU A 54 15.96 13.68 -14.61
C GLU A 54 15.21 12.35 -14.72
N ALA A 55 14.37 12.00 -13.75
CA ALA A 55 13.53 10.80 -13.83
C ALA A 55 12.60 10.85 -15.05
N PHE A 56 12.00 12.02 -15.31
CA PHE A 56 11.13 12.24 -16.46
C PHE A 56 11.90 12.14 -17.78
N ALA A 57 13.07 12.78 -17.89
CA ALA A 57 13.93 12.70 -19.07
C ALA A 57 14.38 11.25 -19.37
N GLN A 58 14.58 10.44 -18.32
CA GLN A 58 14.94 9.03 -18.41
C GLN A 58 13.74 8.08 -18.59
N LYS A 59 12.51 8.61 -18.67
CA LYS A 59 11.26 7.83 -18.79
C LYS A 59 11.01 6.87 -17.62
N LYS A 60 11.48 7.23 -16.44
CA LYS A 60 11.34 6.47 -15.20
C LYS A 60 10.00 6.78 -14.52
N TRP A 61 8.89 6.39 -15.15
CA TRP A 61 7.53 6.84 -14.80
C TRP A 61 7.11 6.56 -13.36
N ALA A 62 7.44 5.39 -12.79
CA ALA A 62 7.14 5.09 -11.39
C ALA A 62 7.81 6.10 -10.44
N PHE A 63 9.06 6.45 -10.71
CA PHE A 63 9.82 7.41 -9.91
C PHE A 63 9.36 8.85 -10.11
N VAL A 64 8.86 9.20 -11.31
CA VAL A 64 8.17 10.48 -11.53
C VAL A 64 6.94 10.57 -10.62
N SER A 65 6.13 9.50 -10.56
CA SER A 65 4.94 9.44 -9.69
C SER A 65 5.29 9.57 -8.21
N ASP A 66 6.46 9.14 -7.76
CA ASP A 66 6.89 9.24 -6.35
C ASP A 66 7.07 10.70 -5.88
N TYR A 67 7.65 11.54 -6.73
CA TYR A 67 7.71 12.97 -6.44
C TYR A 67 6.33 13.62 -6.58
N VAL A 68 5.64 13.36 -7.69
CA VAL A 68 4.36 14.01 -8.01
C VAL A 68 3.31 13.70 -6.95
N ARG A 69 3.21 12.45 -6.47
CA ARG A 69 2.28 12.09 -5.39
C ARG A 69 2.54 12.90 -4.12
N SER A 70 3.81 13.08 -3.76
CA SER A 70 4.21 13.81 -2.56
C SER A 70 3.83 15.29 -2.67
N LYS A 71 4.15 15.88 -3.83
CA LYS A 71 3.88 17.29 -4.14
C LYS A 71 2.38 17.59 -4.20
N VAL A 72 1.62 16.74 -4.87
CA VAL A 72 0.15 16.85 -4.98
C VAL A 72 -0.50 16.73 -3.61
N MET A 73 -0.11 15.74 -2.80
CA MET A 73 -0.68 15.56 -1.47
C MET A 73 -0.33 16.74 -0.55
N TYR A 74 0.87 17.32 -0.69
CA TYR A 74 1.22 18.54 0.04
C TYR A 74 0.39 19.75 -0.38
N ASP A 75 0.16 19.95 -1.68
CA ASP A 75 -0.54 21.15 -2.18
C ASP A 75 -2.06 21.05 -2.06
N HIS A 76 -2.61 19.86 -2.30
CA HIS A 76 -4.05 19.63 -2.43
C HIS A 76 -4.65 18.79 -1.31
N GLY A 77 -3.85 18.02 -0.56
CA GLY A 77 -4.35 16.96 0.32
C GLY A 77 -5.14 15.91 -0.45
N GLY A 78 -6.00 15.18 0.24
CA GLY A 78 -6.95 14.24 -0.34
C GLY A 78 -6.53 12.80 -0.11
N ILE A 79 -6.81 11.96 -1.09
CA ILE A 79 -6.49 10.53 -1.13
C ILE A 79 -5.60 10.32 -2.34
N TYR A 80 -4.47 9.66 -2.18
CA TYR A 80 -3.68 9.19 -3.31
C TYR A 80 -3.77 7.67 -3.39
N MET A 81 -4.00 7.16 -4.60
CA MET A 81 -4.07 5.74 -4.91
C MET A 81 -3.28 5.44 -6.18
N ASP A 82 -2.39 4.45 -6.12
CA ASP A 82 -1.82 3.86 -7.32
C ASP A 82 -2.93 3.18 -8.16
N THR A 83 -2.73 3.07 -9.47
CA THR A 83 -3.77 2.57 -10.39
C THR A 83 -4.02 1.06 -10.28
N ASP A 84 -3.33 0.35 -9.40
CA ASP A 84 -3.59 -1.05 -9.09
C ASP A 84 -4.18 -1.23 -7.68
N MET A 85 -4.80 -0.18 -7.14
CA MET A 85 -5.52 -0.15 -5.86
C MET A 85 -7.04 -0.16 -6.11
N GLU A 86 -7.70 -1.26 -5.79
CA GLU A 86 -9.15 -1.40 -5.93
C GLU A 86 -9.87 -0.99 -4.65
N LEU A 87 -10.87 -0.12 -4.76
CA LEU A 87 -11.68 0.30 -3.61
C LEU A 87 -12.88 -0.64 -3.43
N ASN A 88 -13.04 -1.12 -2.20
CA ASN A 88 -14.07 -2.09 -1.80
C ASN A 88 -15.10 -1.50 -0.83
N LEU A 89 -14.70 -0.52 -0.01
CA LEU A 89 -15.58 0.14 0.98
C LEU A 89 -15.41 1.67 0.95
N PRO A 90 -16.44 2.44 1.38
CA PRO A 90 -16.33 3.89 1.51
C PRO A 90 -15.22 4.30 2.48
N LEU A 91 -14.55 5.43 2.19
CA LEU A 91 -13.44 5.99 2.96
C LEU A 91 -13.88 7.16 3.87
N ASP A 92 -15.18 7.46 3.94
CA ASP A 92 -15.71 8.63 4.64
C ASP A 92 -15.30 8.68 6.12
N GLU A 93 -15.17 7.53 6.77
CA GLU A 93 -14.80 7.45 8.18
C GLU A 93 -13.36 7.92 8.47
N PHE A 94 -12.52 8.01 7.44
CA PHE A 94 -11.14 8.48 7.54
C PHE A 94 -11.00 9.98 7.23
N LEU A 95 -12.04 10.66 6.72
CA LEU A 95 -11.92 12.05 6.25
C LEU A 95 -11.66 13.06 7.38
N ASP A 96 -12.05 12.73 8.60
CA ASP A 96 -11.82 13.56 9.79
C ASP A 96 -10.43 13.39 10.40
N GLU A 97 -9.61 12.46 9.89
CA GLU A 97 -8.22 12.31 10.29
C GLU A 97 -7.33 13.41 9.68
N LYS A 98 -6.08 13.51 10.17
CA LYS A 98 -5.08 14.45 9.61
C LYS A 98 -4.27 13.82 8.48
N ALA A 99 -3.84 12.58 8.69
CA ALA A 99 -3.20 11.76 7.69
C ALA A 99 -3.37 10.27 8.02
N VAL A 100 -3.50 9.46 6.98
CA VAL A 100 -3.72 8.01 7.05
C VAL A 100 -2.78 7.31 6.07
N CYS A 101 -2.18 6.22 6.49
CA CYS A 101 -1.46 5.29 5.62
C CYS A 101 -1.66 3.85 6.11
N GLY A 102 -1.09 2.87 5.42
CA GLY A 102 -1.25 1.46 5.75
C GLY A 102 0.05 0.65 5.74
N PHE A 103 -0.06 -0.58 6.20
CA PHE A 103 0.89 -1.66 5.92
C PHE A 103 0.53 -2.41 4.64
N GLU A 104 1.53 -2.87 3.92
CA GLU A 104 1.36 -3.84 2.85
C GLU A 104 1.29 -5.25 3.46
N VAL A 105 2.23 -5.49 4.36
CA VAL A 105 2.41 -6.66 5.21
C VAL A 105 3.21 -6.20 6.44
N LYS A 106 3.19 -6.96 7.53
CA LYS A 106 4.11 -6.74 8.65
C LYS A 106 5.54 -6.52 8.15
N GLY A 107 6.14 -5.43 8.60
CA GLY A 107 7.47 -4.98 8.21
C GLY A 107 7.48 -3.95 7.08
N VAL A 108 6.36 -3.74 6.36
CA VAL A 108 6.33 -2.90 5.16
C VAL A 108 5.18 -1.88 5.23
N PRO A 109 5.34 -0.74 5.93
CA PRO A 109 4.55 0.45 5.65
C PRO A 109 4.78 0.92 4.20
N TYR A 110 3.73 1.36 3.50
CA TYR A 110 3.82 1.61 2.06
C TYR A 110 3.06 2.87 1.63
N SER A 111 3.38 3.35 0.43
CA SER A 111 2.99 4.66 -0.11
C SER A 111 1.99 4.59 -1.27
N ALA A 112 1.58 3.38 -1.67
CA ALA A 112 0.63 3.19 -2.77
C ALA A 112 -0.79 3.64 -2.39
N PHE A 113 -1.07 3.76 -1.08
CA PHE A 113 -2.27 4.40 -0.53
C PHE A 113 -1.91 5.25 0.67
N TRP A 114 -2.40 6.49 0.66
CA TRP A 114 -2.39 7.38 1.81
C TRP A 114 -3.38 8.53 1.61
N MET A 115 -3.82 9.09 2.74
CA MET A 115 -4.74 10.21 2.80
C MET A 115 -4.12 11.30 3.66
N ALA A 116 -4.31 12.58 3.33
CA ALA A 116 -3.81 13.67 4.17
C ALA A 116 -4.57 14.99 3.97
N GLU A 117 -4.53 15.83 5.00
CA GLU A 117 -4.88 17.24 4.87
C GLU A 117 -3.88 17.97 3.95
N PRO A 118 -4.30 19.03 3.24
CA PRO A 118 -3.36 19.89 2.53
C PRO A 118 -2.32 20.44 3.51
N LYS A 119 -1.06 20.51 3.07
CA LYS A 119 0.08 21.01 3.85
C LYS A 119 0.41 20.18 5.10
N HIS A 120 -0.04 18.93 5.17
CA HIS A 120 0.34 18.03 6.25
C HIS A 120 1.86 17.77 6.28
N GLN A 121 2.41 17.56 7.48
CA GLN A 121 3.86 17.38 7.69
C GLN A 121 4.42 16.18 6.91
N LEU A 122 3.68 15.06 6.90
CA LEU A 122 4.08 13.85 6.16
C LEU A 122 4.35 14.13 4.68
N SER A 123 3.42 14.80 3.99
CA SER A 123 3.62 15.14 2.57
C SER A 123 4.74 16.16 2.37
N LYS A 124 4.91 17.09 3.32
CA LYS A 124 6.02 18.06 3.29
C LYS A 124 7.38 17.36 3.39
N ASP A 125 7.53 16.39 4.30
CA ASP A 125 8.81 15.71 4.52
C ASP A 125 9.22 14.87 3.30
N PHE A 126 8.26 14.26 2.58
CA PHE A 126 8.54 13.61 1.31
C PHE A 126 8.93 14.59 0.21
N VAL A 127 8.25 15.75 0.09
CA VAL A 127 8.65 16.80 -0.86
C VAL A 127 10.08 17.26 -0.55
N ASP A 128 10.38 17.58 0.72
CA ASP A 128 11.71 17.99 1.17
C ASP A 128 12.77 16.90 0.95
N TYR A 129 12.40 15.62 1.05
CA TYR A 129 13.29 14.49 0.75
C TYR A 129 13.73 14.50 -0.71
N TYR A 130 12.81 14.70 -1.65
CA TYR A 130 13.13 14.76 -3.08
C TYR A 130 13.80 16.06 -3.49
N ASP A 131 13.37 17.21 -2.95
CA ASP A 131 13.94 18.53 -3.25
C ASP A 131 15.42 18.66 -2.83
N ARG A 132 15.86 17.88 -1.83
CA ARG A 132 17.26 17.84 -1.38
C ARG A 132 18.17 17.01 -2.29
N GLN A 133 17.63 16.25 -3.24
CA GLN A 133 18.44 15.43 -4.12
C GLN A 133 19.05 16.27 -5.25
N GLU A 134 20.35 16.12 -5.46
CA GLU A 134 21.05 16.86 -6.52
C GLU A 134 20.66 16.38 -7.93
N GLY A 135 20.12 15.16 -8.05
CA GLY A 135 19.67 14.52 -9.29
C GLY A 135 18.81 13.28 -9.02
N PHE A 136 18.49 12.52 -10.07
CA PHE A 136 17.68 11.30 -9.94
C PHE A 136 18.46 10.17 -9.24
N VAL A 137 17.86 9.61 -8.19
CA VAL A 137 18.34 8.42 -7.49
C VAL A 137 17.31 7.31 -7.61
N GLU A 138 17.72 6.17 -8.17
CA GLU A 138 16.87 4.98 -8.33
C GLU A 138 16.77 4.24 -6.98
N ARG A 139 15.80 4.66 -6.16
CA ARG A 139 15.47 4.06 -4.86
C ARG A 139 13.97 3.82 -4.74
N ILE A 140 13.59 2.65 -4.24
CA ILE A 140 12.19 2.25 -4.07
C ILE A 140 11.52 3.18 -3.05
N ASN A 141 10.39 3.79 -3.43
CA ASN A 141 9.67 4.71 -2.56
C ASN A 141 9.11 4.03 -1.29
N THR A 142 8.67 2.77 -1.37
CA THR A 142 8.23 2.00 -0.19
C THR A 142 9.31 1.93 0.90
N ASP A 143 10.59 1.77 0.54
CA ASP A 143 11.69 1.78 1.51
C ASP A 143 11.86 3.16 2.16
N ILE A 144 11.84 4.21 1.34
CA ILE A 144 11.93 5.60 1.81
C ILE A 144 10.77 5.91 2.76
N PHE A 145 9.55 5.49 2.40
CA PHE A 145 8.34 5.73 3.16
C PHE A 145 8.34 4.96 4.49
N SER A 146 8.69 3.68 4.44
CA SER A 146 8.87 2.83 5.61
C SER A 146 9.88 3.42 6.60
N GLU A 147 11.07 3.77 6.11
CA GLU A 147 12.14 4.32 6.96
C GLU A 147 11.77 5.67 7.55
N MET A 148 11.10 6.55 6.80
CA MET A 148 10.64 7.83 7.31
C MET A 148 9.61 7.62 8.42
N LEU A 149 8.62 6.73 8.22
CA LEU A 149 7.63 6.45 9.24
C LEU A 149 8.24 5.84 10.51
N GLU A 150 9.20 4.93 10.36
CA GLU A 150 9.91 4.31 11.48
C GLU A 150 10.77 5.32 12.24
N ASN A 151 11.67 6.02 11.54
CA ASN A 151 12.71 6.83 12.16
C ASN A 151 12.23 8.21 12.62
N GLU A 152 11.25 8.81 11.93
CA GLU A 152 10.81 10.19 12.17
C GLU A 152 9.40 10.25 12.80
N TYR A 153 8.54 9.27 12.49
CA TYR A 153 7.14 9.27 12.94
C TYR A 153 6.86 8.31 14.10
N GLY A 154 7.78 7.39 14.40
CA GLY A 154 7.68 6.45 15.52
C GLY A 154 6.87 5.19 15.23
N ALA A 155 6.80 4.76 13.96
CA ALA A 155 6.13 3.52 13.59
C ALA A 155 6.91 2.30 14.08
N ASP A 156 6.24 1.36 14.74
CA ASP A 156 6.75 0.00 14.91
C ASP A 156 6.38 -0.82 13.69
N ARG A 157 7.29 -0.92 12.72
CA ARG A 157 7.01 -1.63 11.47
C ARG A 157 6.72 -3.12 11.66
N TYR A 158 7.05 -3.71 12.81
CA TYR A 158 6.82 -5.13 13.10
C TYR A 158 5.49 -5.38 13.82
N SER A 159 4.70 -4.34 14.06
CA SER A 159 3.36 -4.43 14.64
C SER A 159 2.29 -4.07 13.59
N ASP A 160 1.75 -5.08 12.90
CA ASP A 160 0.69 -4.92 11.91
C ASP A 160 -0.68 -4.67 12.59
N THR A 161 -0.78 -3.51 13.24
CA THR A 161 -1.93 -3.06 14.03
C THR A 161 -2.17 -1.57 13.78
N ILE A 162 -3.26 -1.02 14.33
CA ILE A 162 -3.49 0.42 14.25
C ILE A 162 -2.48 1.13 15.16
N GLN A 163 -1.72 2.07 14.60
CA GLN A 163 -0.74 2.88 15.32
C GLN A 163 -1.04 4.37 15.16
N LYS A 164 -0.91 5.14 16.24
CA LYS A 164 -0.98 6.61 16.21
C LYS A 164 0.44 7.15 16.27
N LEU A 165 0.86 7.78 15.19
CA LEU A 165 2.23 8.26 14.98
C LEU A 165 2.33 9.77 15.20
N ASN A 166 3.55 10.31 15.11
CA ASN A 166 3.77 11.75 15.19
C ASN A 166 2.99 12.52 14.12
N HIS A 167 2.79 13.82 14.39
CA HIS A 167 2.08 14.76 13.52
C HIS A 167 0.61 14.41 13.22
N GLY A 168 0.04 13.38 13.87
CA GLY A 168 -1.35 12.97 13.68
C GLY A 168 -1.54 12.01 12.50
N VAL A 169 -0.49 11.29 12.10
CA VAL A 169 -0.60 10.18 11.15
C VAL A 169 -1.16 8.95 11.86
N THR A 170 -2.16 8.30 11.27
CA THR A 170 -2.60 6.95 11.68
C THR A 170 -2.13 5.93 10.67
N LEU A 171 -1.39 4.94 11.14
CA LEU A 171 -0.96 3.79 10.35
C LEU A 171 -1.90 2.63 10.62
N TYR A 172 -2.57 2.13 9.58
CA TYR A 172 -3.54 1.05 9.67
C TYR A 172 -2.93 -0.31 9.29
N PRO A 173 -3.46 -1.41 9.86
CA PRO A 173 -2.97 -2.74 9.54
C PRO A 173 -3.26 -3.11 8.08
N SER A 174 -2.47 -4.05 7.57
CA SER A 174 -2.44 -4.37 6.15
C SER A 174 -3.76 -4.82 5.55
N VAL A 175 -4.63 -5.38 6.38
CA VAL A 175 -5.99 -5.74 6.01
C VAL A 175 -6.84 -4.56 5.53
N TYR A 176 -6.58 -3.33 5.99
CA TYR A 176 -7.44 -2.19 5.66
C TYR A 176 -7.24 -1.73 4.22
N PHE A 177 -5.99 -1.62 3.78
CA PHE A 177 -5.65 -0.91 2.54
C PHE A 177 -4.79 -1.70 1.55
N SER A 178 -4.44 -2.95 1.87
CA SER A 178 -3.58 -3.78 1.02
C SER A 178 -4.11 -5.20 0.81
N GLN A 179 -4.34 -5.97 1.87
CA GLN A 179 -4.73 -7.38 1.75
C GLN A 179 -6.17 -7.53 1.23
N ASP A 180 -6.38 -8.57 0.42
CA ASP A 180 -7.69 -8.93 -0.10
C ASP A 180 -8.49 -9.79 0.90
N LEU A 181 -8.60 -9.32 2.15
CA LEU A 181 -9.23 -10.04 3.26
C LEU A 181 -10.11 -9.10 4.12
N PRO A 182 -11.30 -9.48 4.59
CA PRO A 182 -12.17 -8.59 5.38
C PRO A 182 -11.57 -8.19 6.74
N LYS A 183 -11.62 -6.96 7.24
CA LYS A 183 -12.24 -5.75 6.66
C LYS A 183 -11.25 -5.04 5.73
N ASN A 184 -11.58 -5.02 4.45
CA ASN A 184 -10.76 -4.49 3.38
C ASN A 184 -11.47 -3.31 2.74
N TYR A 185 -10.87 -2.12 2.83
CA TYR A 185 -11.31 -0.93 2.14
C TYR A 185 -10.65 -0.80 0.78
N VAL A 186 -9.35 -1.09 0.70
CA VAL A 186 -8.59 -1.06 -0.54
C VAL A 186 -7.81 -2.36 -0.70
N SER A 187 -7.93 -3.03 -1.84
CA SER A 187 -7.09 -4.16 -2.24
C SER A 187 -5.93 -3.67 -3.09
N HIS A 188 -4.70 -4.02 -2.74
CA HIS A 188 -3.56 -3.81 -3.63
C HIS A 188 -3.39 -5.01 -4.56
N HIS A 189 -3.37 -4.75 -5.86
CA HIS A 189 -3.17 -5.80 -6.88
C HIS A 189 -1.71 -6.11 -7.18
N PHE A 190 -0.74 -5.33 -6.70
CA PHE A 190 0.70 -5.60 -6.86
C PHE A 190 1.12 -5.89 -8.31
N SER A 191 0.62 -5.09 -9.25
CA SER A 191 0.77 -5.36 -10.68
C SER A 191 2.24 -5.37 -11.14
N GLY A 192 3.12 -4.66 -10.43
CA GLY A 192 4.55 -4.60 -10.72
C GLY A 192 4.87 -4.09 -12.13
N SER A 193 3.95 -3.34 -12.74
CA SER A 193 3.99 -2.93 -14.15
C SER A 193 5.25 -2.15 -14.55
N TRP A 194 5.95 -1.56 -13.57
CA TRP A 194 7.18 -0.79 -13.77
C TRP A 194 8.46 -1.64 -13.83
N PHE A 195 8.45 -2.89 -13.39
CA PHE A 195 9.62 -3.80 -13.44
C PHE A 195 9.35 -5.13 -14.16
N GLY A 196 8.25 -5.20 -14.92
CA GLY A 196 7.88 -6.36 -15.72
C GLY A 196 6.82 -7.26 -15.11
N GLY A 197 6.41 -7.00 -13.86
CA GLY A 197 5.38 -7.76 -13.14
C GLY A 197 5.69 -9.25 -13.02
N ASP A 198 4.83 -9.96 -12.32
CA ASP A 198 4.79 -11.43 -12.34
C ASP A 198 3.41 -11.84 -12.83
N GLU A 199 3.34 -12.61 -13.93
CA GLU A 199 2.07 -13.13 -14.46
C GLU A 199 1.30 -13.94 -13.42
N GLU A 200 2.01 -14.63 -12.52
CA GLU A 200 1.40 -15.40 -11.44
C GLU A 200 1.02 -14.56 -10.22
N ASN A 201 1.48 -13.31 -10.15
CA ASN A 201 1.30 -12.40 -9.03
C ASN A 201 1.62 -13.04 -7.67
N THR A 202 2.78 -13.71 -7.60
CA THR A 202 3.27 -14.44 -6.42
C THR A 202 3.32 -13.57 -5.18
N HIS A 203 3.64 -12.28 -5.34
CA HIS A 203 3.67 -11.33 -4.23
C HIS A 203 2.29 -11.09 -3.62
N LYS A 204 1.26 -10.82 -4.44
CA LYS A 204 -0.13 -10.72 -3.93
C LYS A 204 -0.57 -11.99 -3.22
N LYS A 205 -0.25 -13.16 -3.79
CA LYS A 205 -0.54 -14.45 -3.15
C LYS A 205 0.15 -14.54 -1.79
N MET A 206 1.43 -14.19 -1.70
CA MET A 206 2.19 -14.20 -0.45
C MET A 206 1.56 -13.27 0.60
N VAL A 207 1.24 -12.03 0.25
CA VAL A 207 0.62 -11.04 1.16
C VAL A 207 -0.73 -11.54 1.70
N ASN A 208 -1.56 -12.14 0.85
CA ASN A 208 -2.86 -12.68 1.27
C ASN A 208 -2.73 -13.95 2.11
N ILE A 209 -1.80 -14.86 1.78
CA ILE A 209 -1.53 -16.05 2.60
C ILE A 209 -0.99 -15.65 3.97
N TYR A 210 -0.11 -14.64 4.03
CA TYR A 210 0.34 -14.06 5.30
C TYR A 210 -0.86 -13.61 6.15
N GLY A 211 -1.80 -12.85 5.59
CA GLY A 211 -2.98 -12.38 6.32
C GLY A 211 -3.88 -13.50 6.83
N LEU A 212 -4.02 -14.60 6.08
CA LEU A 212 -4.75 -15.80 6.54
C LEU A 212 -4.05 -16.51 7.71
N LEU A 213 -2.73 -16.68 7.61
CA LEU A 213 -1.92 -17.32 8.65
C LEU A 213 -1.89 -16.48 9.93
N GLU A 214 -1.74 -15.16 9.81
CA GLU A 214 -1.76 -14.22 10.93
C GLU A 214 -3.08 -14.33 11.72
N ARG A 215 -4.22 -14.33 11.01
CA ARG A 215 -5.54 -14.49 11.64
C ARG A 215 -5.69 -15.82 12.33
N LEU A 216 -5.25 -16.91 11.70
CA LEU A 216 -5.33 -18.24 12.28
C LEU A 216 -4.53 -18.31 13.59
N VAL A 217 -3.31 -17.77 13.59
CA VAL A 217 -2.42 -17.76 14.77
C VAL A 217 -3.02 -16.92 15.91
N ASN A 218 -3.66 -15.80 15.58
CA ASN A 218 -4.18 -14.87 16.58
C ASN A 218 -5.66 -15.07 16.94
N GLN A 219 -6.36 -16.01 16.30
CA GLN A 219 -7.78 -16.27 16.56
C GLN A 219 -7.97 -16.97 17.93
N PRO A 220 -8.79 -16.41 18.84
CA PRO A 220 -9.09 -17.06 20.11
C PRO A 220 -9.71 -18.45 19.92
N GLY A 221 -9.11 -19.47 20.54
CA GLY A 221 -9.59 -20.85 20.44
C GLY A 221 -9.30 -21.53 19.10
N ALA A 222 -8.40 -20.96 18.28
CA ALA A 222 -7.98 -21.56 17.00
C ALA A 222 -7.50 -23.00 17.17
N GLU A 223 -6.68 -23.29 18.19
CA GLU A 223 -6.14 -24.64 18.46
C GLU A 223 -7.25 -25.70 18.54
N LYS A 224 -8.25 -25.48 19.39
CA LYS A 224 -9.39 -26.41 19.54
C LYS A 224 -10.17 -26.55 18.23
N SER A 225 -10.38 -25.44 17.53
CA SER A 225 -11.11 -25.46 16.27
C SER A 225 -10.36 -26.26 15.19
N VAL A 226 -9.05 -26.08 15.11
CA VAL A 226 -8.15 -26.82 14.21
C VAL A 226 -8.15 -28.32 14.56
N GLU A 227 -8.06 -28.65 15.86
CA GLU A 227 -8.16 -30.04 16.32
C GLU A 227 -9.48 -30.69 15.89
N SER A 228 -10.61 -30.02 16.12
CA SER A 228 -11.92 -30.55 15.72
C SER A 228 -12.03 -30.70 14.19
N ILE A 229 -11.52 -29.74 13.40
CA ILE A 229 -11.53 -29.81 11.93
C ILE A 229 -10.74 -31.02 11.41
N ILE A 230 -9.55 -31.26 11.97
CA ILE A 230 -8.61 -32.27 11.47
C ILE A 230 -8.94 -33.66 12.03
N ASN A 231 -9.16 -33.77 13.35
CA ASN A 231 -9.23 -35.06 14.04
C ASN A 231 -10.66 -35.55 14.27
N GLU A 232 -11.57 -34.66 14.70
CA GLU A 232 -12.94 -35.04 15.06
C GLU A 232 -13.82 -35.17 13.81
N TYR A 233 -13.89 -34.10 13.00
CA TYR A 233 -14.75 -34.03 11.82
C TYR A 233 -14.04 -34.44 10.53
N LYS A 234 -12.69 -34.39 10.50
CA LYS A 234 -11.85 -34.77 9.35
C LYS A 234 -12.28 -34.04 8.06
N ILE A 235 -12.59 -32.75 8.18
CA ILE A 235 -13.03 -31.91 7.06
C ILE A 235 -11.85 -31.60 6.13
N ILE A 236 -10.66 -31.41 6.70
CA ILE A 236 -9.41 -31.17 5.97
C ILE A 236 -8.44 -32.32 6.30
N ASP A 237 -7.81 -32.90 5.29
CA ASP A 237 -6.75 -33.89 5.50
C ASP A 237 -5.52 -33.18 6.10
N VAL A 238 -5.01 -33.71 7.22
CA VAL A 238 -3.81 -33.18 7.87
C VAL A 238 -2.61 -33.13 6.91
N ASN A 239 -2.53 -34.05 5.95
CA ASN A 239 -1.44 -34.09 4.98
C ASN A 239 -1.49 -32.90 4.03
N ASP A 240 -2.66 -32.38 3.68
CA ASP A 240 -2.78 -31.20 2.83
C ASP A 240 -2.15 -29.98 3.51
N ILE A 241 -2.36 -29.81 4.83
CA ILE A 241 -1.75 -28.75 5.62
C ILE A 241 -0.23 -28.98 5.75
N LEU A 242 0.18 -30.20 6.10
CA LEU A 242 1.60 -30.53 6.28
C LEU A 242 2.42 -30.41 4.99
N ASN A 243 1.79 -30.56 3.82
CA ASN A 243 2.46 -30.39 2.53
C ASN A 243 2.69 -28.92 2.17
N LEU A 244 1.96 -27.98 2.79
CA LEU A 244 2.19 -26.54 2.65
C LEU A 244 3.40 -26.07 3.46
N ILE A 245 3.78 -26.81 4.51
CA ILE A 245 4.85 -26.41 5.44
C ILE A 245 6.12 -27.21 5.13
N PRO A 246 7.29 -26.55 4.91
CA PRO A 246 8.53 -27.27 4.61
C PRO A 246 8.98 -28.12 5.79
N LYS A 247 8.73 -29.44 5.75
CA LYS A 247 9.01 -30.37 6.87
C LYS A 247 10.44 -30.29 7.37
N GLU A 248 11.42 -30.17 6.46
CA GLU A 248 12.84 -30.02 6.80
C GLU A 248 13.11 -28.78 7.66
N LYS A 249 12.37 -27.68 7.45
CA LYS A 249 12.50 -26.45 8.24
C LYS A 249 11.89 -26.61 9.63
N ILE A 250 10.78 -27.35 9.75
CA ILE A 250 10.18 -27.69 11.06
C ILE A 250 11.16 -28.56 11.85
N GLU A 251 11.71 -29.61 11.22
CA GLU A 251 12.66 -30.50 11.89
C GLU A 251 13.93 -29.77 12.35
N ALA A 252 14.41 -28.79 11.59
CA ALA A 252 15.52 -27.94 12.03
C ALA A 252 15.12 -27.08 13.24
N TYR A 253 13.96 -26.41 13.18
CA TYR A 253 13.47 -25.57 14.27
C TYR A 253 13.23 -26.33 15.58
N LEU A 254 12.83 -27.60 15.52
CA LEU A 254 12.61 -28.45 16.69
C LEU A 254 13.90 -29.03 17.31
N LYS A 255 15.03 -28.95 16.58
CA LYS A 255 16.34 -29.45 17.03
C LYS A 255 17.19 -28.38 17.69
N ASP A 256 16.90 -27.10 17.41
CA ASP A 256 17.51 -25.92 18.03
C ASP A 256 16.79 -25.54 19.34
#